data_AF-A0A962GQI5-F1
#
_entry.id   AF-A0A962GQI5-F1
#
_cell.length_a   1.000
_cell.length_b   1.000
_cell.length_c   1.000
_cell.angle_alpha   90.00
_cell.angle_beta   90.00
_cell.angle_gamma   90.00
#
_symmetry.space_group_name_H-M   'P 1'
#
loop_
_entity.id
_entity.type
_entity.pdbx_description
1 polymer ?
#
loop_
_entity_poly.entity_id
_entity_poly.type
_entity_poly.pdbx_seq_one_letter_code
_entity_poly.pdbx_strand_id
1 'polypeptide(L)'
;MQIIRDAEIEKILKLWSEPVIRAAGLNPAGVKIILVQSTDVNAFVAGGSNIFVYTGLIELTENPGELIGVLAHEMGHISGGHLIRTRDALERASYESIAGAILGIGAAIATGDAGAVPALTLGGSSVAMRRFLAHSRVQEASADQAALTFLDKAKIDPTGIGSFLDKLKAETLMPADQQSEYIQTHPILENRLEALETRINASPYKAAGYPAEWRGQHALIKAKLLGFINPGQVAWTYDDRDDSLPAQYARTIAAYRNSQVEDSLKRIDALLLRAPENPYFHELKGQMLLEYGRPNEAVASYRKALDIQSDAPLIRAALGHALIESRYSGPDEEQKKLGEAIHELERVLKEEPRYALVNRLLATAYGRLGNTDMAKVYLAEEAVLQQNFDYARKQAEGVVNSAKPESREWKKAKDVLSYIKSHEKE
;
A
#
# COMPACT_ATOMS: atom_id res chain seq x y z
N MET A 1 -9.70 9.28 3.56
CA MET A 1 -8.40 8.60 3.40
C MET A 1 -8.67 7.17 2.95
N GLN A 2 -7.83 6.58 2.10
CA GLN A 2 -8.03 5.21 1.62
C GLN A 2 -6.67 4.50 1.59
N ILE A 3 -6.61 3.25 2.04
CA ILE A 3 -5.41 2.43 1.83
C ILE A 3 -5.35 2.04 0.36
N ILE A 4 -4.21 2.29 -0.29
CA ILE A 4 -3.97 1.89 -1.68
C ILE A 4 -3.02 0.71 -1.71
N ARG A 5 -3.26 -0.20 -2.65
CA ARG A 5 -2.33 -1.30 -2.97
C ARG A 5 -1.73 -1.04 -4.33
N ASP A 6 -0.41 -1.01 -4.44
CA ASP A 6 0.29 -0.76 -5.69
C ASP A 6 1.54 -1.64 -5.81
N ALA A 7 1.58 -2.47 -6.86
CA ALA A 7 2.64 -3.46 -7.05
C ALA A 7 4.03 -2.83 -7.28
N GLU A 8 4.09 -1.64 -7.86
CA GLU A 8 5.32 -0.93 -8.18
C GLU A 8 5.85 -0.21 -6.95
N ILE A 9 5.01 0.65 -6.38
CA ILE A 9 5.41 1.50 -5.26
C ILE A 9 5.74 0.63 -4.05
N GLU A 10 4.92 -0.35 -3.69
CA GLU A 10 5.20 -1.23 -2.55
C GLU A 10 6.50 -2.02 -2.73
N LYS A 11 6.76 -2.54 -3.94
CA LYS A 11 7.98 -3.31 -4.22
C LYS A 11 9.22 -2.42 -4.14
N ILE A 12 9.19 -1.24 -4.75
CA ILE A 12 10.31 -0.30 -4.72
C ILE A 12 10.60 0.14 -3.28
N LEU A 13 9.58 0.54 -2.52
CA LEU A 13 9.76 0.97 -1.13
C LEU A 13 10.30 -0.18 -0.26
N LYS A 14 9.82 -1.42 -0.48
CA LYS A 14 10.35 -2.60 0.22
C LYS A 14 11.84 -2.81 -0.10
N LEU A 15 12.22 -2.73 -1.37
CA LEU A 15 13.61 -2.90 -1.81
C LEU A 15 14.53 -1.81 -1.25
N TRP A 16 14.11 -0.54 -1.29
CA TRP A 16 14.90 0.57 -0.73
C TRP A 16 15.05 0.47 0.78
N SER A 17 13.98 0.03 1.47
CA SER A 17 13.92 -0.03 2.92
C SER A 17 14.63 -1.23 3.52
N GLU A 18 14.72 -2.35 2.80
CA GLU A 18 15.29 -3.59 3.32
C GLU A 18 16.67 -3.45 4.00
N PRO A 19 17.69 -2.79 3.40
CA PRO A 19 18.98 -2.60 4.06
C PRO A 19 18.88 -1.77 5.35
N VAL A 20 18.00 -0.76 5.39
CA VAL A 20 17.76 0.08 6.57
C VAL A 20 17.03 -0.70 7.65
N ILE A 21 16.03 -1.51 7.29
CA ILE A 21 15.30 -2.39 8.21
C ILE A 21 16.26 -3.37 8.88
N ARG A 22 17.17 -3.98 8.10
CA ARG A 22 18.21 -4.88 8.65
C ARG A 22 19.18 -4.12 9.56
N ALA A 23 19.60 -2.91 9.19
CA ALA A 23 20.46 -2.06 10.00
C ALA A 23 19.80 -1.63 11.33
N ALA A 24 18.47 -1.52 11.35
CA ALA A 24 17.66 -1.26 12.53
C ALA A 24 17.48 -2.50 13.45
N GLY A 25 18.01 -3.67 13.05
CA GLY A 25 17.83 -4.93 13.78
C GLY A 25 16.42 -5.50 13.69
N LEU A 26 15.62 -5.01 12.74
CA LEU A 26 14.24 -5.45 12.50
C LEU A 26 14.23 -6.56 11.44
N ASN A 27 13.19 -7.41 11.47
CA ASN A 27 12.97 -8.41 10.43
C ASN A 27 12.27 -7.77 9.22
N PRO A 28 12.87 -7.77 8.00
CA PRO A 28 12.23 -7.25 6.79
C PRO A 28 10.84 -7.84 6.49
N ALA A 29 10.59 -9.10 6.84
CA ALA A 29 9.27 -9.71 6.66
C ALA A 29 8.22 -9.20 7.68
N GLY A 30 8.66 -8.64 8.80
CA GLY A 30 7.79 -8.12 9.85
C GLY A 30 7.43 -6.64 9.69
N VAL A 31 8.22 -5.87 8.94
CA VAL A 31 7.94 -4.45 8.69
C VAL A 31 7.09 -4.32 7.43
N LYS A 32 5.92 -3.68 7.55
CA LYS A 32 5.01 -3.43 6.42
C LYS A 32 4.93 -1.95 6.14
N ILE A 33 5.13 -1.55 4.88
CA ILE A 33 4.92 -0.18 4.43
C ILE A 33 3.56 -0.13 3.75
N ILE A 34 2.67 0.73 4.24
CA ILE A 34 1.28 0.82 3.84
C ILE A 34 1.05 2.21 3.25
N LEU A 35 0.57 2.25 2.02
CA LEU A 35 0.28 3.50 1.34
C LEU A 35 -1.13 3.98 1.69
N VAL A 36 -1.24 5.26 2.03
CA VAL A 36 -2.51 5.92 2.33
C VAL A 36 -2.70 7.05 1.33
N GLN A 37 -3.76 6.98 0.53
CA GLN A 37 -4.15 8.06 -0.36
C GLN A 37 -4.65 9.24 0.47
N SER A 38 -3.82 10.29 0.50
CA SER A 38 -4.09 11.59 1.10
C SER A 38 -3.22 12.64 0.40
N THR A 39 -3.77 13.84 0.21
CA THR A 39 -2.99 15.02 -0.23
C THR A 39 -2.15 15.61 0.90
N ASP A 40 -2.45 15.25 2.15
CA ASP A 40 -1.68 15.69 3.30
C ASP A 40 -0.29 15.03 3.32
N VAL A 41 0.67 15.74 3.90
CA VAL A 41 2.03 15.24 4.11
C VAL A 41 2.07 14.56 5.48
N ASN A 42 2.23 13.22 5.49
CA ASN A 42 2.41 12.46 6.72
C ASN A 42 3.05 11.08 6.49
N ALA A 43 3.70 10.56 7.54
CA ALA A 43 4.01 9.15 7.72
C ALA A 43 3.99 8.85 9.23
N PHE A 44 3.63 7.63 9.62
CA PHE A 44 3.63 7.24 11.03
C PHE A 44 3.68 5.73 11.23
N VAL A 45 4.07 5.30 12.43
CA VAL A 45 4.09 3.89 12.82
C VAL A 45 2.89 3.52 13.68
N ALA A 46 2.19 2.44 13.33
CA ALA A 46 1.11 1.92 14.16
C ALA A 46 0.80 0.42 13.98
N GLY A 47 0.08 -0.16 14.96
CA GLY A 47 -0.37 -1.56 14.91
C GLY A 47 0.78 -2.58 14.89
N GLY A 48 1.90 -2.27 15.55
CA GLY A 48 3.13 -3.07 15.54
C GLY A 48 4.22 -2.44 14.66
N SER A 49 4.79 -3.20 13.74
CA SER A 49 5.86 -2.75 12.84
C SER A 49 5.35 -2.28 11.48
N ASN A 50 4.15 -1.68 11.42
CA ASN A 50 3.63 -1.12 10.18
C ASN A 50 3.93 0.38 10.11
N ILE A 51 4.40 0.82 8.95
CA ILE A 51 4.67 2.22 8.62
C ILE A 51 3.62 2.64 7.60
N PHE A 52 2.79 3.62 7.96
CA PHE A 52 1.82 4.23 7.07
C PHE A 52 2.47 5.44 6.40
N VAL A 53 2.35 5.55 5.09
CA VAL A 53 2.98 6.63 4.29
C VAL A 53 1.90 7.27 3.43
N TYR A 54 1.73 8.58 3.55
CA TYR A 54 0.75 9.30 2.74
C TYR A 54 1.30 9.59 1.35
N THR A 55 0.43 9.55 0.35
CA THR A 55 0.80 9.89 -1.03
C THR A 55 1.32 11.33 -1.16
N GLY A 56 0.75 12.28 -0.41
CA GLY A 56 1.22 13.67 -0.37
C GLY A 56 2.65 13.81 0.15
N LEU A 57 3.09 12.94 1.08
CA LEU A 57 4.48 12.90 1.52
C LEU A 57 5.41 12.47 0.37
N ILE A 58 5.04 11.41 -0.36
CA ILE A 58 5.82 10.93 -1.51
C ILE A 58 5.89 12.02 -2.59
N GLU A 59 4.79 12.72 -2.85
CA GLU A 59 4.73 13.83 -3.82
C GLU A 59 5.63 15.01 -3.42
N LEU A 60 5.75 15.33 -2.13
CA LEU A 60 6.63 16.39 -1.62
C LEU A 60 8.12 16.07 -1.79
N THR A 61 8.50 14.78 -1.74
CA THR A 61 9.92 14.40 -1.86
C THR A 61 10.49 14.73 -3.25
N GLU A 62 11.72 15.25 -3.31
CA GLU A 62 12.42 15.61 -4.56
C GLU A 62 13.45 14.58 -4.99
N ASN A 63 13.86 13.70 -4.08
CA ASN A 63 14.84 12.67 -4.35
C ASN A 63 14.54 11.43 -3.48
N PRO A 64 15.04 10.24 -3.86
CA PRO A 64 14.80 9.02 -3.10
C PRO A 64 15.36 9.07 -1.67
N GLY A 65 16.39 9.89 -1.44
CA GLY A 65 17.02 10.14 -0.14
C GLY A 65 16.06 10.69 0.92
N GLU A 66 15.21 11.63 0.53
CA GLU A 66 14.22 12.21 1.43
C GLU A 66 13.20 11.16 1.86
N LEU A 67 12.72 10.34 0.91
CA LEU A 67 11.75 9.29 1.20
C LEU A 67 12.35 8.19 2.09
N ILE A 68 13.55 7.69 1.77
CA ILE A 68 14.21 6.69 2.62
C ILE A 68 14.60 7.27 3.98
N GLY A 69 14.89 8.57 4.05
CA GLY A 69 15.17 9.29 5.27
C GLY A 69 13.96 9.30 6.23
N VAL A 70 12.79 9.66 5.73
CA VAL A 70 11.52 9.58 6.49
C VAL A 70 11.27 8.13 6.95
N LEU A 71 11.43 7.14 6.07
CA LEU A 71 11.24 5.74 6.45
C LEU A 71 12.23 5.27 7.53
N ALA A 72 13.48 5.73 7.48
CA ALA A 72 14.48 5.46 8.51
C ALA A 72 14.11 6.08 9.86
N HIS A 73 13.51 7.28 9.85
CA HIS A 73 12.94 7.94 11.04
C HIS A 73 11.81 7.11 11.66
N GLU A 74 10.87 6.65 10.85
CA GLU A 74 9.78 5.77 11.28
C GLU A 74 10.30 4.43 11.87
N MET A 75 11.35 3.86 11.27
CA MET A 75 12.04 2.69 11.85
C MET A 75 12.72 3.01 13.18
N GLY A 76 13.16 4.25 13.39
CA GLY A 76 13.62 4.78 14.67
C GLY A 76 12.53 4.71 15.75
N HIS A 77 11.29 5.07 15.40
CA HIS A 77 10.15 4.91 16.31
C HIS A 77 9.85 3.44 16.64
N ILE A 78 9.95 2.52 15.67
CA ILE A 78 9.78 1.07 15.90
C ILE A 78 10.87 0.52 16.85
N SER A 79 12.13 0.78 16.52
CA SER A 79 13.31 0.22 17.20
C SER A 79 13.57 0.83 18.58
N GLY A 80 13.29 2.14 18.75
CA GLY A 80 13.48 2.88 20.00
C GLY A 80 12.58 2.39 21.13
N GLY A 81 11.65 1.49 20.85
CA GLY A 81 10.84 0.85 21.87
C GLY A 81 10.00 1.85 22.68
N HIS A 82 9.82 3.07 22.19
CA HIS A 82 8.93 4.04 22.80
C HIS A 82 7.45 3.64 22.60
N LEU A 83 7.18 2.68 21.71
CA LEU A 83 5.98 1.86 21.61
C LEU A 83 5.89 0.75 22.70
N ILE A 84 6.99 0.40 23.40
CA ILE A 84 7.02 -0.67 24.41
C ILE A 84 6.37 -0.22 25.73
N ARG A 85 6.32 1.08 26.03
CA ARG A 85 5.55 1.61 27.18
C ARG A 85 4.04 1.71 26.92
N THR A 86 3.59 1.47 25.68
CA THR A 86 2.19 1.47 25.27
C THR A 86 1.71 0.09 24.83
N ARG A 87 2.32 -1.02 25.30
CA ARG A 87 1.79 -2.37 25.03
C ARG A 87 0.31 -2.51 25.39
N ASP A 88 -0.12 -1.93 26.52
CA ASP A 88 -1.53 -1.97 26.96
C ASP A 88 -2.49 -1.12 26.10
N ALA A 89 -1.96 -0.23 25.25
CA ALA A 89 -2.73 0.59 24.30
C ALA A 89 -2.58 0.10 22.84
N LEU A 90 -1.46 -0.54 22.50
CA LEU A 90 -1.18 -1.14 21.19
C LEU A 90 -1.94 -2.45 20.95
N GLU A 91 -2.32 -3.17 21.99
CA GLU A 91 -3.30 -4.26 21.88
C GLU A 91 -4.71 -3.74 21.51
N ARG A 92 -5.03 -2.46 21.79
CA ARG A 92 -6.38 -1.92 21.58
C ARG A 92 -6.65 -1.39 20.16
N ALA A 93 -5.61 -1.15 19.37
CA ALA A 93 -5.73 -0.69 17.99
C ALA A 93 -4.94 -1.62 17.06
N SER A 94 -5.54 -2.76 16.74
CA SER A 94 -4.97 -3.69 15.76
C SER A 94 -4.87 -3.01 14.39
N TYR A 95 -4.03 -3.56 13.49
CA TYR A 95 -3.99 -3.13 12.09
C TYR A 95 -5.40 -3.03 11.48
N GLU A 96 -6.32 -3.93 11.84
CA GLU A 96 -7.69 -3.91 11.35
C GLU A 96 -8.46 -2.69 11.85
N SER A 97 -8.30 -2.28 13.11
CA SER A 97 -8.94 -1.08 13.65
C SER A 97 -8.40 0.19 12.99
N ILE A 98 -7.10 0.27 12.72
CA ILE A 98 -6.48 1.44 12.08
C ILE A 98 -6.84 1.50 10.59
N ALA A 99 -6.73 0.37 9.88
CA ALA A 99 -7.17 0.27 8.50
C ALA A 99 -8.67 0.55 8.37
N GLY A 100 -9.49 0.03 9.29
CA GLY A 100 -10.92 0.29 9.38
C GLY A 100 -11.25 1.76 9.63
N ALA A 101 -10.51 2.45 10.50
CA ALA A 101 -10.67 3.89 10.72
C ALA A 101 -10.31 4.70 9.47
N ILE A 102 -9.21 4.37 8.79
CA ILE A 102 -8.81 5.01 7.52
C ILE A 102 -9.90 4.80 6.47
N LEU A 103 -10.36 3.56 6.28
CA LEU A 103 -11.40 3.19 5.30
C LEU A 103 -12.78 3.78 5.64
N GLY A 104 -13.14 3.88 6.92
CA GLY A 104 -14.42 4.44 7.39
C GLY A 104 -14.60 5.91 7.02
N ILE A 105 -13.51 6.67 6.91
CA ILE A 105 -13.52 8.06 6.43
C ILE A 105 -13.78 8.12 4.91
N GLY A 106 -13.34 7.11 4.15
CA GLY A 106 -13.55 7.02 2.70
C GLY A 106 -14.95 6.54 2.30
N ALA A 107 -15.61 5.71 3.11
CA ALA A 107 -16.94 5.17 2.82
C ALA A 107 -18.05 6.23 2.76
N ALA A 108 -17.87 7.38 3.43
CA ALA A 108 -18.85 8.49 3.42
C ALA A 108 -19.00 9.19 2.06
N ILE A 109 -18.07 8.96 1.12
CA ILE A 109 -18.02 9.66 -0.18
C ILE A 109 -18.53 8.77 -1.32
N ALA A 110 -18.55 7.45 -1.16
CA ALA A 110 -18.73 6.51 -2.28
C ALA A 110 -20.18 6.02 -2.50
N THR A 111 -21.07 6.10 -1.52
CA THR A 111 -22.39 5.42 -1.61
C THR A 111 -23.55 6.29 -2.08
N GLY A 112 -23.41 7.62 -2.11
CA GLY A 112 -24.50 8.54 -2.51
C GLY A 112 -25.75 8.48 -1.60
N ASP A 113 -25.70 7.70 -0.53
CA ASP A 113 -26.80 7.48 0.41
C ASP A 113 -26.45 8.20 1.72
N ALA A 114 -27.02 9.39 1.91
CA ALA A 114 -26.70 10.31 3.00
C ALA A 114 -27.20 9.84 4.39
N GLY A 115 -27.61 8.56 4.53
CA GLY A 115 -28.36 8.06 5.68
C GLY A 115 -27.63 7.14 6.66
N ALA A 116 -26.40 6.68 6.39
CA ALA A 116 -25.83 5.54 7.14
C ALA A 116 -24.51 5.79 7.91
N VAL A 117 -24.02 7.03 8.04
CA VAL A 117 -22.84 7.33 8.87
C VAL A 117 -23.07 8.59 9.70
N PRO A 118 -23.00 8.55 11.04
CA PRO A 118 -23.14 9.74 11.87
C PRO A 118 -22.07 10.80 11.53
N ALA A 119 -22.54 11.98 11.12
CA ALA A 119 -21.74 13.18 10.85
C ALA A 119 -20.89 13.67 12.06
N LEU A 120 -21.08 13.07 13.24
CA LEU A 120 -20.30 13.31 14.46
C LEU A 120 -18.87 12.75 14.42
N THR A 121 -18.52 11.93 13.41
CA THR A 121 -17.21 11.26 13.32
C THR A 121 -16.13 12.08 12.59
N LEU A 122 -16.48 13.07 11.75
CA LEU A 122 -15.52 13.72 10.85
C LEU A 122 -14.53 14.69 11.56
N GLY A 123 -14.94 15.33 12.67
CA GLY A 123 -14.10 16.31 13.37
C GLY A 123 -13.35 15.78 14.59
N GLY A 124 -13.97 14.88 15.37
CA GLY A 124 -13.41 14.39 16.64
C GLY A 124 -12.41 13.22 16.48
N SER A 125 -12.65 12.34 15.51
CA SER A 125 -11.81 11.15 15.29
C SER A 125 -10.43 11.50 14.73
N SER A 126 -10.35 12.48 13.83
CA SER A 126 -9.08 12.93 13.23
C SER A 126 -8.20 13.67 14.23
N VAL A 127 -8.76 14.54 15.08
CA VAL A 127 -8.01 15.21 16.16
C VAL A 127 -7.54 14.22 17.22
N ALA A 128 -8.39 13.25 17.61
CA ALA A 128 -8.00 12.20 18.54
C ALA A 128 -6.89 11.30 17.98
N MET A 129 -6.98 10.94 16.70
CA MET A 129 -5.95 10.17 16.00
C MET A 129 -4.62 10.93 15.92
N ARG A 130 -4.64 12.21 15.52
CA ARG A 130 -3.44 13.05 15.50
C ARG A 130 -2.75 13.15 16.85
N ARG A 131 -3.54 13.35 17.93
CA ARG A 131 -3.00 13.37 19.29
C ARG A 131 -2.44 12.01 19.73
N PHE A 132 -3.05 10.92 19.29
CA PHE A 132 -2.56 9.57 19.55
C PHE A 132 -1.24 9.29 18.82
N LEU A 133 -1.08 9.81 17.61
CA LEU A 133 0.13 9.67 16.79
C LEU A 133 1.24 10.69 17.14
N ALA A 134 0.95 11.70 17.95
CA ALA A 134 1.93 12.74 18.28
C ALA A 134 3.04 12.23 19.21
N HIS A 135 4.28 12.54 18.84
CA HIS A 135 5.48 12.14 19.59
C HIS A 135 6.06 13.29 20.43
N SER A 136 6.67 12.92 21.55
CA SER A 136 7.41 13.84 22.42
C SER A 136 8.77 14.20 21.82
N ARG A 137 9.30 15.37 22.21
CA ARG A 137 10.61 15.87 21.76
C ARG A 137 11.76 14.88 21.99
N VAL A 138 11.71 14.11 23.09
CA VAL A 138 12.72 13.09 23.40
C VAL A 138 12.60 11.89 22.48
N GLN A 139 11.37 11.45 22.17
CA GLN A 139 11.14 10.35 21.22
C GLN A 139 11.62 10.74 19.82
N GLU A 140 11.32 11.97 19.40
CA GLU A 140 11.74 12.53 18.12
C GLU A 140 13.26 12.61 17.98
N ALA A 141 13.96 13.18 18.97
CA ALA A 141 15.43 13.23 18.97
C ALA A 141 16.05 11.82 18.98
N SER A 142 15.43 10.86 19.67
CA SER A 142 15.87 9.46 19.67
C SER A 142 15.61 8.76 18.33
N ALA A 143 14.52 9.10 17.63
CA ALA A 143 14.21 8.56 16.31
C ALA A 143 15.16 9.12 15.25
N ASP A 144 15.41 10.43 15.25
CA ASP A 144 16.45 11.09 14.44
C ASP A 144 17.79 10.37 14.64
N GLN A 145 18.27 10.39 15.90
CA GLN A 145 19.06 9.37 16.59
C GLN A 145 19.33 8.06 15.83
N ALA A 146 18.34 7.21 15.88
CA ALA A 146 18.35 5.89 15.31
C ALA A 146 18.44 5.93 13.77
N ALA A 147 17.69 6.81 13.11
CA ALA A 147 17.62 6.91 11.66
C ALA A 147 18.99 7.13 11.01
N LEU A 148 19.77 8.13 11.46
CA LEU A 148 21.11 8.36 10.89
C LEU A 148 22.04 7.17 11.18
N THR A 149 21.91 6.52 12.33
CA THR A 149 22.69 5.30 12.65
C THR A 149 22.34 4.16 11.69
N PHE A 150 21.06 4.01 11.33
CA PHE A 150 20.59 2.98 10.42
C PHE A 150 21.06 3.24 9.00
N LEU A 151 20.96 4.49 8.54
CA LEU A 151 21.45 4.90 7.23
C LEU A 151 22.97 4.71 7.11
N ASP A 152 23.75 5.09 8.14
CA ASP A 152 25.19 4.84 8.17
C ASP A 152 25.53 3.35 8.11
N LYS A 153 24.84 2.51 8.90
CA LYS A 153 25.02 1.05 8.86
C LYS A 153 24.61 0.43 7.52
N ALA A 154 23.55 0.97 6.91
CA ALA A 154 23.08 0.58 5.59
C ALA A 154 23.95 1.15 4.46
N LYS A 155 24.91 2.03 4.77
CA LYS A 155 25.79 2.74 3.82
C LYS A 155 25.02 3.64 2.84
N ILE A 156 23.93 4.23 3.32
CA ILE A 156 23.05 5.11 2.55
C ILE A 156 23.30 6.55 2.95
N ASP A 157 23.32 7.45 1.97
CA ASP A 157 23.54 8.88 2.19
C ASP A 157 22.43 9.50 3.07
N PRO A 158 22.78 10.01 4.27
CA PRO A 158 21.81 10.51 5.23
C PRO A 158 21.30 11.92 4.96
N THR A 159 21.83 12.63 3.96
CA THR A 159 21.47 14.04 3.70
C THR A 159 19.97 14.25 3.40
N GLY A 160 19.29 13.21 2.93
CA GLY A 160 17.86 13.26 2.64
C GLY A 160 16.97 13.60 3.85
N ILE A 161 17.34 13.19 5.07
CA ILE A 161 16.57 13.53 6.28
C ILE A 161 16.56 15.06 6.50
N GLY A 162 17.74 15.68 6.45
CA GLY A 162 17.86 17.14 6.60
C GLY A 162 17.11 17.89 5.50
N SER A 163 17.32 17.49 4.24
CA SER A 163 16.66 18.07 3.06
C SER A 163 15.13 18.04 3.18
N PHE A 164 14.55 16.94 3.67
CA PHE A 164 13.11 16.82 3.86
C PHE A 164 12.60 17.74 4.98
N LEU A 165 13.26 17.74 6.15
CA LEU A 165 12.83 18.56 7.28
C LEU A 165 12.97 20.07 7.00
N ASP A 166 13.99 20.47 6.22
CA ASP A 166 14.17 21.86 5.80
C ASP A 166 12.99 22.38 4.98
N LYS A 167 12.35 21.53 4.15
CA LYS A 167 11.14 21.91 3.39
C LYS A 167 9.97 22.22 4.31
N LEU A 168 9.86 21.50 5.42
CA LEU A 168 8.79 21.67 6.40
C LEU A 168 9.09 22.76 7.43
N LYS A 169 10.32 23.31 7.44
CA LYS A 169 10.75 24.33 8.41
C LYS A 169 9.84 25.56 8.38
N ALA A 170 9.41 26.00 7.21
CA ALA A 170 8.54 27.17 7.07
C ALA A 170 7.17 26.97 7.73
N GLU A 171 6.66 25.73 7.76
CA GLU A 171 5.38 25.41 8.38
C GLU A 171 5.42 25.55 9.90
N THR A 172 6.59 25.39 10.54
CA THR A 172 6.73 25.52 12.00
C THR A 172 6.35 26.90 12.53
N LEU A 173 6.36 27.93 11.67
CA LEU A 173 5.97 29.30 11.97
C LEU A 173 4.48 29.59 11.71
N MET A 174 3.77 28.65 11.07
CA MET A 174 2.35 28.77 10.74
C MET A 174 1.48 28.35 11.94
N PRO A 175 0.21 28.83 12.01
CA PRO A 175 -0.80 28.30 12.92
C PRO A 175 -0.97 26.78 12.79
N ALA A 176 -1.27 26.09 13.90
CA ALA A 176 -1.33 24.61 13.94
C ALA A 176 -2.35 23.99 12.97
N ASP A 177 -3.41 24.72 12.61
CA ASP A 177 -4.42 24.31 11.62
C ASP A 177 -3.96 24.46 10.16
N GLN A 178 -2.86 25.16 9.93
CA GLN A 178 -2.22 25.33 8.62
C GLN A 178 -0.95 24.48 8.44
N GLN A 179 -0.50 23.83 9.52
CA GLN A 179 0.65 22.92 9.51
C GLN A 179 0.26 21.57 8.89
N SER A 180 1.16 20.96 8.14
CA SER A 180 1.01 19.57 7.70
C SER A 180 0.82 18.63 8.89
N GLU A 181 0.16 17.50 8.64
CA GLU A 181 -0.04 16.49 9.69
C GLU A 181 1.30 15.95 10.20
N TYR A 182 2.32 15.85 9.34
CA TYR A 182 3.69 15.50 9.74
C TYR A 182 4.26 16.43 10.81
N ILE A 183 4.13 17.76 10.67
CA ILE A 183 4.63 18.70 11.70
C ILE A 183 3.85 18.55 13.02
N GLN A 184 2.56 18.26 12.94
CA GLN A 184 1.71 18.08 14.12
C GLN A 184 2.06 16.79 14.89
N THR A 185 2.42 15.71 14.20
CA THR A 185 2.80 14.43 14.82
C THR A 185 4.29 14.35 15.17
N HIS A 186 5.14 15.03 14.40
CA HIS A 186 6.60 15.11 14.57
C HIS A 186 7.06 16.57 14.74
N PRO A 187 6.89 17.18 15.93
CA PRO A 187 7.28 18.57 16.14
C PRO A 187 8.77 18.83 15.81
N ILE A 188 9.02 19.60 14.76
CA ILE A 188 10.36 20.02 14.36
C ILE A 188 10.78 21.19 15.27
N LEU A 189 12.00 21.10 15.78
CA LEU A 189 12.62 22.16 16.57
C LEU A 189 13.98 22.50 15.98
N GLU A 190 14.39 23.76 16.07
CA GLU A 190 15.66 24.24 15.52
C GLU A 190 16.87 23.46 16.06
N ASN A 191 16.87 23.12 17.35
CA ASN A 191 17.91 22.30 17.96
C ASN A 191 17.96 20.85 17.42
N ARG A 192 16.86 20.29 16.89
CA ARG A 192 16.87 18.98 16.22
C ARG A 192 17.57 19.06 14.88
N LEU A 193 17.28 20.10 14.09
CA LEU A 193 17.91 20.33 12.81
C LEU A 193 19.43 20.50 12.97
N GLU A 194 19.87 21.32 13.92
CA GLU A 194 21.30 21.49 14.22
C GLU A 194 21.99 20.17 14.63
N ALA A 195 21.33 19.36 15.46
CA ALA A 195 21.87 18.07 15.89
C ALA A 195 21.92 17.04 14.73
N LEU A 196 20.93 17.06 13.84
CA LEU A 196 20.91 16.27 12.61
C LEU A 196 22.02 16.70 11.67
N GLU A 197 22.13 17.99 11.37
CA GLU A 197 23.18 18.55 10.51
C GLU A 197 24.57 18.18 11.01
N THR A 198 24.83 18.36 12.32
CA THR A 198 26.11 18.00 12.93
C THR A 198 26.48 16.56 12.65
N ARG A 199 25.51 15.64 12.75
CA ARG A 199 25.75 14.22 12.59
C ARG A 199 25.75 13.75 11.15
N ILE A 200 24.94 14.35 10.28
CA ILE A 200 25.03 14.18 8.82
C ILE A 200 26.42 14.60 8.34
N ASN A 201 26.96 15.72 8.85
CA ASN A 201 28.31 16.20 8.52
C ASN A 201 29.41 15.26 9.01
N ALA A 202 29.17 14.48 10.07
CA ALA A 202 30.10 13.48 10.58
C ALA A 202 29.96 12.11 9.91
N SER A 203 28.92 11.88 9.09
CA SER A 203 28.69 10.59 8.44
C SER A 203 29.76 10.31 7.38
N PRO A 204 30.33 9.08 7.35
CA PRO A 204 31.26 8.67 6.29
C PRO A 204 30.56 8.44 4.94
N TYR A 205 29.22 8.41 4.90
CA TYR A 205 28.42 8.20 3.70
C TYR A 205 27.72 9.47 3.22
N LYS A 206 28.01 10.62 3.83
CA LYS A 206 27.51 11.91 3.34
C LYS A 206 27.89 12.10 1.87
N ALA A 207 26.92 12.45 1.03
CA ALA A 207 27.12 12.64 -0.40
C ALA A 207 27.64 11.40 -1.15
N ALA A 208 27.49 10.19 -0.56
CA ALA A 208 27.75 8.94 -1.27
C ALA A 208 26.78 8.72 -2.44
N GLY A 209 25.66 9.46 -2.45
CA GLY A 209 24.60 9.32 -3.43
C GLY A 209 23.74 8.08 -3.19
N TYR A 210 22.87 7.80 -4.15
CA TYR A 210 21.94 6.66 -4.14
C TYR A 210 22.21 5.79 -5.38
N PRO A 211 21.81 4.50 -5.36
CA PRO A 211 21.83 3.67 -6.56
C PRO A 211 21.20 4.39 -7.76
N ALA A 212 21.82 4.25 -8.94
CA ALA A 212 21.45 5.05 -10.11
C ALA A 212 19.98 4.85 -10.51
N GLU A 213 19.45 3.64 -10.34
CA GLU A 213 18.05 3.34 -10.63
C GLU A 213 17.05 4.04 -9.70
N TRP A 214 17.42 4.41 -8.46
CA TRP A 214 16.48 4.97 -7.48
C TRP A 214 15.90 6.30 -7.92
N ARG A 215 16.68 7.14 -8.59
CA ARG A 215 16.21 8.43 -9.10
C ARG A 215 15.13 8.26 -10.17
N GLY A 216 15.34 7.31 -11.08
CA GLY A 216 14.36 6.99 -12.13
C GLY A 216 13.10 6.37 -11.55
N GLN A 217 13.25 5.43 -10.61
CA GLN A 217 12.14 4.82 -9.86
C GLN A 217 11.34 5.85 -9.07
N HIS A 218 12.00 6.77 -8.35
CA HIS A 218 11.35 7.87 -7.63
C HIS A 218 10.49 8.73 -8.56
N ALA A 219 11.05 9.11 -9.71
CA ALA A 219 10.33 9.91 -10.69
C ALA A 219 9.11 9.17 -11.27
N LEU A 220 9.24 7.85 -11.54
CA LEU A 220 8.13 7.01 -11.99
C LEU A 220 7.03 6.86 -10.93
N ILE A 221 7.39 6.67 -9.66
CA ILE A 221 6.44 6.65 -8.55
C ILE A 221 5.63 7.95 -8.51
N LYS A 222 6.31 9.11 -8.54
CA LYS A 222 5.65 10.42 -8.53
C LYS A 222 4.76 10.62 -9.76
N ALA A 223 5.23 10.24 -10.95
CA ALA A 223 4.45 10.29 -12.18
C ALA A 223 3.18 9.41 -12.12
N LYS A 224 3.30 8.21 -11.54
CA LYS A 224 2.18 7.28 -11.36
C LYS A 224 1.14 7.85 -10.41
N LEU A 225 1.57 8.31 -9.23
CA LEU A 225 0.69 8.94 -8.24
C LEU A 225 -0.04 10.14 -8.84
N LEU A 226 0.68 11.04 -9.50
CA LEU A 226 0.10 12.21 -10.17
C LEU A 226 -0.95 11.79 -11.21
N GLY A 227 -0.63 10.81 -12.07
CA GLY A 227 -1.54 10.32 -13.10
C GLY A 227 -2.82 9.69 -12.55
N PHE A 228 -2.73 8.91 -11.47
CA PHE A 228 -3.89 8.22 -10.88
C PHE A 228 -4.75 9.12 -10.01
N ILE A 229 -4.12 9.93 -9.16
CA ILE A 229 -4.78 10.73 -8.11
C ILE A 229 -5.22 12.08 -8.69
N ASN A 230 -4.37 12.74 -9.49
CA ASN A 230 -4.57 14.09 -9.99
C ASN A 230 -4.38 14.17 -11.52
N PRO A 231 -5.13 13.40 -12.33
CA PRO A 231 -4.92 13.32 -13.78
C PRO A 231 -5.01 14.68 -14.49
N GLY A 232 -5.84 15.60 -13.99
CA GLY A 232 -5.95 16.97 -14.52
C GLY A 232 -4.73 17.85 -14.27
N GLN A 233 -3.87 17.50 -13.30
CA GLN A 233 -2.63 18.23 -13.02
C GLN A 233 -1.47 17.82 -13.93
N VAL A 234 -1.55 16.64 -14.56
CA VAL A 234 -0.46 16.07 -15.37
C VAL A 234 0.03 17.02 -16.46
N ALA A 235 -0.88 17.70 -17.18
CA ALA A 235 -0.50 18.63 -18.26
C ALA A 235 0.25 19.89 -17.77
N TRP A 236 0.11 20.24 -16.48
CA TRP A 236 0.80 21.39 -15.88
C TRP A 236 2.19 21.00 -15.36
N THR A 237 2.34 19.78 -14.86
CA THR A 237 3.62 19.25 -14.37
C THR A 237 4.50 18.75 -15.52
N TYR A 238 3.89 18.09 -16.50
CA TYR A 238 4.56 17.49 -17.65
C TYR A 238 3.94 18.04 -18.93
N ASP A 239 4.55 19.10 -19.47
CA ASP A 239 4.07 19.70 -20.72
C ASP A 239 4.28 18.76 -21.93
N ASP A 240 3.64 19.07 -23.05
CA ASP A 240 3.64 18.19 -24.24
C ASP A 240 5.03 17.94 -24.85
N ARG A 241 6.01 18.81 -24.57
CA ARG A 241 7.39 18.71 -25.07
C ARG A 241 8.27 17.82 -24.19
N ASP A 242 7.85 17.53 -22.95
CA ASP A 242 8.61 16.67 -22.05
C ASP A 242 8.49 15.19 -22.47
N ASP A 243 9.50 14.71 -23.20
CA ASP A 243 9.56 13.32 -23.69
C ASP A 243 10.21 12.34 -22.69
N SER A 244 10.38 12.76 -21.44
CA SER A 244 10.91 11.89 -20.39
C SER A 244 9.97 10.70 -20.12
N LEU A 245 10.55 9.60 -19.65
CA LEU A 245 9.76 8.39 -19.34
C LEU A 245 8.68 8.67 -18.25
N PRO A 246 8.96 9.41 -17.16
CA PRO A 246 7.93 9.79 -16.18
C PRO A 246 6.81 10.63 -16.79
N ALA A 247 7.12 11.60 -17.67
CA ALA A 247 6.12 12.43 -18.33
C ALA A 247 5.19 11.61 -19.22
N GLN A 248 5.73 10.68 -20.00
CA GLN A 248 4.91 9.76 -20.81
C GLN A 248 4.09 8.82 -19.92
N TYR A 249 4.65 8.35 -18.81
CA TYR A 249 3.96 7.47 -17.87
C TYR A 249 2.76 8.16 -17.23
N ALA A 250 2.96 9.36 -16.68
CA ALA A 250 1.89 10.19 -16.11
C ALA A 250 0.79 10.49 -17.14
N ARG A 251 1.16 10.87 -18.37
CA ARG A 251 0.20 11.17 -19.45
C ARG A 251 -0.57 9.93 -19.91
N THR A 252 0.06 8.76 -19.94
CA THR A 252 -0.60 7.48 -20.24
C THR A 252 -1.66 7.15 -19.21
N ILE A 253 -1.31 7.28 -17.93
CA ILE A 253 -2.24 7.03 -16.82
C ILE A 253 -3.36 8.07 -16.83
N ALA A 254 -3.06 9.36 -17.03
CA ALA A 254 -4.08 10.41 -17.10
C ALA A 254 -5.09 10.15 -18.23
N ALA A 255 -4.62 9.78 -19.43
CA ALA A 255 -5.49 9.41 -20.54
C ALA A 255 -6.40 8.22 -20.17
N TYR A 256 -5.85 7.22 -19.48
CA TYR A 256 -6.62 6.09 -18.98
C TYR A 256 -7.67 6.49 -17.94
N ARG A 257 -7.31 7.32 -16.95
CA ARG A 257 -8.22 7.82 -15.92
C ARG A 257 -9.33 8.72 -16.48
N ASN A 258 -9.08 9.37 -17.61
CA ASN A 258 -10.05 10.15 -18.36
C ASN A 258 -10.85 9.31 -19.39
N SER A 259 -10.75 7.97 -19.34
CA SER A 259 -11.45 7.02 -20.22
C SER A 259 -11.16 7.21 -21.71
N GLN A 260 -9.98 7.74 -22.06
CA GLN A 260 -9.54 7.89 -23.45
C GLN A 260 -8.95 6.58 -23.96
N VAL A 261 -9.82 5.59 -24.21
CA VAL A 261 -9.45 4.17 -24.47
C VAL A 261 -8.38 4.00 -25.55
N GLU A 262 -8.59 4.56 -26.75
CA GLU A 262 -7.65 4.37 -27.87
C GLU A 262 -6.31 5.09 -27.63
N ASP A 263 -6.36 6.30 -27.08
CA ASP A 263 -5.18 7.10 -26.80
C ASP A 263 -4.33 6.46 -25.69
N SER A 264 -4.96 6.02 -24.61
CA SER A 264 -4.29 5.40 -23.48
C SER A 264 -3.61 4.09 -23.86
N LEU A 265 -4.26 3.26 -24.69
CA LEU A 265 -3.68 2.02 -25.22
C LEU A 265 -2.51 2.29 -26.19
N LYS A 266 -2.64 3.29 -27.07
CA LYS A 266 -1.54 3.70 -27.94
C LYS A 266 -0.33 4.20 -27.14
N ARG A 267 -0.56 4.95 -26.07
CA ARG A 267 0.51 5.48 -25.21
C ARG A 267 1.21 4.40 -24.40
N ILE A 268 0.47 3.44 -23.82
CA ILE A 268 1.11 2.33 -23.09
C ILE A 268 1.91 1.42 -24.02
N ASP A 269 1.45 1.22 -25.26
CA ASP A 269 2.24 0.50 -26.28
C ASP A 269 3.53 1.24 -26.62
N ALA A 270 3.49 2.57 -26.74
CA ALA A 270 4.70 3.38 -26.94
C ALA A 270 5.68 3.31 -25.75
N LEU A 271 5.17 3.29 -24.51
CA LEU A 271 5.99 3.07 -23.32
C LEU A 271 6.66 1.70 -23.32
N LEU A 272 5.92 0.66 -23.70
CA LEU A 272 6.44 -0.71 -23.79
C LEU A 272 7.49 -0.88 -24.89
N LEU A 273 7.46 -0.07 -25.95
CA LEU A 273 8.55 -0.04 -26.93
C LEU A 273 9.84 0.54 -26.36
N ARG A 274 9.75 1.53 -25.46
CA ARG A 274 10.92 2.16 -24.80
C ARG A 274 11.47 1.31 -23.66
N ALA A 275 10.61 0.65 -22.89
CA ALA A 275 10.97 -0.15 -21.74
C ALA A 275 10.23 -1.51 -21.76
N PRO A 276 10.58 -2.41 -22.69
CA PRO A 276 9.86 -3.69 -22.90
C PRO A 276 9.95 -4.65 -21.71
N GLU A 277 10.98 -4.48 -20.87
CA GLU A 277 11.23 -5.30 -19.69
C GLU A 277 10.77 -4.62 -18.39
N ASN A 278 9.95 -3.56 -18.46
CA ASN A 278 9.33 -2.99 -17.26
C ASN A 278 8.03 -3.76 -16.93
N PRO A 279 7.99 -4.56 -15.84
CA PRO A 279 6.82 -5.37 -15.50
C PRO A 279 5.58 -4.52 -15.17
N TYR A 280 5.78 -3.30 -14.66
CA TYR A 280 4.70 -2.41 -14.25
C TYR A 280 4.00 -1.74 -15.43
N PHE A 281 4.66 -1.63 -16.59
CA PHE A 281 4.00 -1.16 -17.82
C PHE A 281 3.12 -2.25 -18.43
N HIS A 282 3.56 -3.52 -18.35
CA HIS A 282 2.72 -4.67 -18.72
C HIS A 282 1.54 -4.82 -17.75
N GLU A 283 1.77 -4.62 -16.45
CA GLU A 283 0.73 -4.60 -15.42
C GLU A 283 -0.32 -3.52 -15.68
N LEU A 284 0.10 -2.26 -15.93
CA LEU A 284 -0.81 -1.16 -16.26
C LEU A 284 -1.59 -1.45 -17.55
N LYS A 285 -0.94 -1.99 -18.59
CA LYS A 285 -1.63 -2.40 -19.82
C LYS A 285 -2.69 -3.47 -19.53
N GLY A 286 -2.36 -4.45 -18.69
CA GLY A 286 -3.29 -5.47 -18.21
C GLY A 286 -4.50 -4.84 -17.52
N GLN A 287 -4.28 -3.89 -16.62
CA GLN A 287 -5.34 -3.18 -15.91
C GLN A 287 -6.25 -2.42 -16.87
N MET A 288 -5.67 -1.62 -17.77
CA MET A 288 -6.41 -0.88 -18.80
C MET A 288 -7.28 -1.82 -19.62
N LEU A 289 -6.71 -2.90 -20.15
CA LEU A 289 -7.45 -3.88 -20.96
C LEU A 289 -8.57 -4.55 -20.18
N LEU A 290 -8.33 -4.92 -18.93
CA LEU A 290 -9.35 -5.55 -18.09
C LEU A 290 -10.54 -4.60 -17.86
N GLU A 291 -10.27 -3.35 -17.46
CA GLU A 291 -11.29 -2.34 -17.19
C GLU A 291 -12.02 -1.87 -18.45
N TYR A 292 -11.38 -1.94 -19.62
CA TYR A 292 -12.01 -1.71 -20.92
C TYR A 292 -12.79 -2.93 -21.46
N GLY A 293 -12.97 -3.98 -20.66
CA GLY A 293 -13.75 -5.16 -21.04
C GLY A 293 -13.04 -6.09 -22.02
N ARG A 294 -11.68 -6.07 -22.03
CA ARG A 294 -10.80 -6.92 -22.84
C ARG A 294 -9.98 -7.90 -21.97
N PRO A 295 -10.61 -8.72 -21.10
CA PRO A 295 -9.92 -9.57 -20.12
C PRO A 295 -9.00 -10.62 -20.75
N ASN A 296 -9.37 -11.19 -21.91
CA ASN A 296 -8.53 -12.17 -22.61
C ASN A 296 -7.17 -11.58 -23.02
N GLU A 297 -7.14 -10.29 -23.40
CA GLU A 297 -5.90 -9.59 -23.76
C GLU A 297 -5.15 -9.14 -22.51
N ALA A 298 -5.86 -8.76 -21.44
CA ALA A 298 -5.28 -8.44 -20.15
C ALA A 298 -4.47 -9.63 -19.58
N VAL A 299 -4.97 -10.86 -19.71
CA VAL A 299 -4.26 -12.09 -19.30
C VAL A 299 -2.87 -12.17 -19.93
N ALA A 300 -2.73 -11.85 -21.22
CA ALA A 300 -1.43 -11.88 -21.90
C ALA A 300 -0.45 -10.84 -21.32
N SER A 301 -0.93 -9.62 -21.07
CA SER A 301 -0.13 -8.55 -20.46
C SER A 301 0.30 -8.92 -19.03
N TYR A 302 -0.59 -9.43 -18.19
CA TYR A 302 -0.25 -9.85 -16.83
C TYR A 302 0.72 -11.05 -16.79
N ARG A 303 0.58 -12.02 -17.71
CA ARG A 303 1.56 -13.11 -17.84
C ARG A 303 2.94 -12.57 -18.20
N LYS A 304 3.04 -11.65 -19.17
CA LYS A 304 4.32 -11.04 -19.53
C LYS A 304 4.93 -10.26 -18.35
N ALA A 305 4.12 -9.56 -17.55
CA ALA A 305 4.58 -8.91 -16.32
C ALA A 305 5.15 -9.92 -15.32
N LEU A 306 4.49 -11.07 -15.13
CA LEU A 306 4.93 -12.13 -14.22
C LEU A 306 6.11 -12.97 -14.74
N ASP A 307 6.31 -13.04 -16.06
CA ASP A 307 7.50 -13.64 -16.68
C ASP A 307 8.75 -12.81 -16.38
N ILE A 308 8.59 -11.47 -16.35
CA ILE A 308 9.67 -10.54 -16.00
C ILE A 308 9.88 -10.51 -14.48
N GLN A 309 8.79 -10.40 -13.71
CA GLN A 309 8.82 -10.33 -12.26
C GLN A 309 7.87 -11.36 -11.63
N SER A 310 8.42 -12.54 -11.33
CA SER A 310 7.65 -13.65 -10.76
C SER A 310 7.21 -13.41 -9.30
N ASP A 311 7.95 -12.61 -8.54
CA ASP A 311 7.63 -12.26 -7.15
C ASP A 311 6.82 -10.95 -7.08
N ALA A 312 5.56 -11.05 -7.53
CA ALA A 312 4.61 -9.93 -7.62
C ALA A 312 3.16 -10.40 -7.30
N PRO A 313 2.80 -10.54 -6.01
CA PRO A 313 1.50 -11.09 -5.60
C PRO A 313 0.30 -10.26 -6.07
N LEU A 314 0.42 -8.93 -6.13
CA LEU A 314 -0.65 -8.07 -6.62
C LEU A 314 -0.91 -8.25 -8.13
N ILE A 315 0.15 -8.38 -8.93
CA ILE A 315 0.04 -8.67 -10.37
C ILE A 315 -0.57 -10.07 -10.58
N ARG A 316 -0.19 -11.03 -9.74
CA ARG A 316 -0.76 -12.38 -9.75
C ARG A 316 -2.25 -12.39 -9.40
N ALA A 317 -2.68 -11.57 -8.44
CA ALA A 317 -4.09 -11.40 -8.13
C ALA A 317 -4.87 -10.81 -9.31
N ALA A 318 -4.29 -9.81 -10.00
CA ALA A 318 -4.87 -9.20 -11.18
C ALA A 318 -4.97 -10.19 -12.36
N LEU A 319 -3.97 -11.07 -12.54
CA LEU A 319 -4.06 -12.19 -13.49
C LEU A 319 -5.23 -13.13 -13.15
N GLY A 320 -5.35 -13.52 -11.88
CA GLY A 320 -6.47 -14.36 -11.41
C GLY A 320 -7.83 -13.72 -11.68
N HIS A 321 -7.96 -12.41 -11.45
CA HIS A 321 -9.17 -11.66 -11.78
C HIS A 321 -9.45 -11.67 -13.30
N ALA A 322 -8.45 -11.38 -14.12
CA ALA A 322 -8.60 -11.39 -15.58
C ALA A 322 -8.96 -12.78 -16.14
N LEU A 323 -8.46 -13.86 -15.53
CA LEU A 323 -8.84 -15.23 -15.89
C LEU A 323 -10.30 -15.54 -15.57
N ILE A 324 -10.82 -15.05 -14.43
CA ILE A 324 -12.24 -15.20 -14.04
C ILE A 324 -13.16 -14.39 -14.97
N GLU A 325 -12.74 -13.21 -15.39
CA GLU A 325 -13.54 -12.34 -16.26
C GLU A 325 -13.40 -12.66 -17.76
N SER A 326 -12.45 -13.53 -18.12
CA SER A 326 -12.22 -13.93 -19.51
C SER A 326 -13.43 -14.64 -20.12
N ARG A 327 -13.65 -14.44 -21.42
CA ARG A 327 -14.65 -15.22 -22.16
C ARG A 327 -14.20 -16.67 -22.29
N TYR A 328 -15.16 -17.59 -22.31
CA TYR A 328 -14.95 -19.02 -22.43
C TYR A 328 -15.59 -19.53 -23.72
N SER A 329 -14.91 -20.39 -24.47
CA SER A 329 -15.47 -21.02 -25.68
C SER A 329 -16.37 -22.21 -25.35
N GLY A 330 -16.34 -22.69 -24.10
CA GLY A 330 -17.17 -23.78 -23.60
C GLY A 330 -16.78 -24.18 -22.15
N PRO A 331 -17.51 -25.14 -21.55
CA PRO A 331 -17.31 -25.54 -20.16
C PRO A 331 -15.90 -26.02 -19.83
N ASP A 332 -15.24 -26.74 -20.74
CA ASP A 332 -13.88 -27.25 -20.52
C ASP A 332 -12.84 -26.12 -20.41
N GLU A 333 -12.98 -25.07 -21.23
CA GLU A 333 -12.10 -23.90 -21.17
C GLU A 333 -12.38 -23.07 -19.92
N GLU A 334 -13.65 -22.93 -19.53
CA GLU A 334 -14.05 -22.29 -18.27
C GLU A 334 -13.42 -23.02 -17.09
N GLN A 335 -13.57 -24.35 -17.01
CA GLN A 335 -13.00 -25.13 -15.94
C GLN A 335 -11.48 -24.98 -15.85
N LYS A 336 -10.79 -24.99 -17.00
CA LYS A 336 -9.33 -24.81 -17.05
C LYS A 336 -8.90 -23.42 -16.57
N LYS A 337 -9.53 -22.35 -17.07
CA LYS A 337 -9.19 -20.97 -16.69
C LYS A 337 -9.52 -20.67 -15.23
N LEU A 338 -10.66 -21.14 -14.73
CA LEU A 338 -11.02 -21.00 -13.31
C LEU A 338 -10.09 -21.81 -12.41
N GLY A 339 -9.67 -23.00 -12.83
CA GLY A 339 -8.65 -23.79 -12.13
C GLY A 339 -7.30 -23.08 -12.06
N GLU A 340 -6.86 -22.47 -13.15
CA GLU A 340 -5.65 -21.63 -13.19
C GLU A 340 -5.80 -20.40 -12.26
N ALA A 341 -6.93 -19.69 -12.32
CA ALA A 341 -7.20 -18.55 -11.45
C ALA A 341 -7.11 -18.92 -9.98
N ILE A 342 -7.71 -20.04 -9.57
CA ILE A 342 -7.65 -20.55 -8.19
C ILE A 342 -6.19 -20.82 -7.79
N HIS A 343 -5.43 -21.52 -8.63
CA HIS A 343 -4.03 -21.82 -8.35
C HIS A 343 -3.21 -20.54 -8.11
N GLU A 344 -3.38 -19.53 -8.97
CA GLU A 344 -2.66 -18.27 -8.84
C GLU A 344 -3.10 -17.47 -7.61
N LEU A 345 -4.40 -17.39 -7.33
CA LEU A 345 -4.94 -16.66 -6.18
C LEU A 345 -4.60 -17.33 -4.84
N GLU A 346 -4.57 -18.66 -4.76
CA GLU A 346 -4.12 -19.38 -3.56
C GLU A 346 -2.64 -19.12 -3.27
N ARG A 347 -1.80 -18.95 -4.30
CA ARG A 347 -0.40 -18.53 -4.12
C ARG A 347 -0.32 -17.12 -3.53
N VAL A 348 -1.17 -16.20 -3.99
CA VAL A 348 -1.22 -14.84 -3.43
C VAL A 348 -1.53 -14.89 -1.93
N LEU A 349 -2.48 -15.70 -1.47
CA LEU A 349 -2.79 -15.78 -0.03
C LEU A 349 -1.67 -16.34 0.85
N LYS A 350 -0.67 -17.05 0.28
CA LYS A 350 0.51 -17.49 1.03
C LYS A 350 1.44 -16.32 1.36
N GLU A 351 1.50 -15.32 0.49
CA GLU A 351 2.35 -14.14 0.62
C GLU A 351 1.57 -12.96 1.25
N GLU A 352 0.29 -12.82 0.90
CA GLU A 352 -0.62 -11.72 1.25
C GLU A 352 -1.90 -12.27 1.92
N PRO A 353 -1.82 -12.89 3.12
CA PRO A 353 -2.96 -13.57 3.75
C PRO A 353 -4.12 -12.66 4.13
N ARG A 354 -3.91 -11.33 4.15
CA ARG A 354 -4.92 -10.33 4.50
C ARG A 354 -5.49 -9.59 3.28
N TYR A 355 -5.30 -10.13 2.07
CA TYR A 355 -5.80 -9.50 0.86
C TYR A 355 -7.27 -9.87 0.60
N ALA A 356 -8.19 -9.07 1.13
CA ALA A 356 -9.63 -9.35 1.08
C ALA A 356 -10.18 -9.58 -0.36
N LEU A 357 -9.69 -8.83 -1.35
CA LEU A 357 -10.10 -9.00 -2.75
C LEU A 357 -9.81 -10.42 -3.27
N VAL A 358 -8.69 -11.02 -2.88
CA VAL A 358 -8.32 -12.37 -3.33
C VAL A 358 -9.29 -13.41 -2.77
N ASN A 359 -9.76 -13.26 -1.54
CA ASN A 359 -10.80 -14.11 -0.97
C ASN A 359 -12.11 -13.98 -1.76
N ARG A 360 -12.52 -12.75 -2.12
CA ARG A 360 -13.69 -12.54 -2.99
C ARG A 360 -13.55 -13.23 -4.35
N LEU A 361 -12.39 -13.11 -4.99
CA LEU A 361 -12.12 -13.73 -6.29
C LEU A 361 -12.10 -15.26 -6.22
N LEU A 362 -11.49 -15.83 -5.17
CA LEU A 362 -11.53 -17.27 -4.92
C LEU A 362 -12.96 -17.76 -4.70
N ALA A 363 -13.76 -17.03 -3.91
CA ALA A 363 -15.17 -17.36 -3.72
C ALA A 363 -15.95 -17.39 -5.04
N THR A 364 -15.73 -16.39 -5.91
CA THR A 364 -16.33 -16.36 -7.25
C THR A 364 -15.91 -17.55 -8.10
N ALA A 365 -14.61 -17.86 -8.15
CA ALA A 365 -14.09 -18.96 -8.97
C ALA A 365 -14.60 -20.32 -8.50
N TYR A 366 -14.54 -20.60 -7.19
CA TYR A 366 -15.08 -21.85 -6.63
C TYR A 366 -16.59 -21.96 -6.80
N GLY A 367 -17.33 -20.85 -6.66
CA GLY A 367 -18.77 -20.80 -6.87
C GLY A 367 -19.16 -21.14 -8.31
N ARG A 368 -18.44 -20.58 -9.30
CA ARG A 368 -18.66 -20.91 -10.73
C ARG A 368 -18.32 -22.36 -11.07
N LEU A 369 -17.35 -22.95 -10.38
CA LEU A 369 -17.05 -24.39 -10.46
C LEU A 369 -18.02 -25.29 -9.68
N GLY A 370 -19.05 -24.72 -9.05
CA GLY A 370 -20.04 -25.47 -8.25
C GLY A 370 -19.56 -25.89 -6.86
N ASN A 371 -18.33 -25.54 -6.45
CA ASN A 371 -17.81 -25.81 -5.11
C ASN A 371 -18.32 -24.74 -4.13
N THR A 372 -19.59 -24.88 -3.76
CA THR A 372 -20.31 -23.91 -2.92
C THR A 372 -19.73 -23.79 -1.52
N ASP A 373 -19.22 -24.89 -0.95
CA ASP A 373 -18.67 -24.89 0.41
C ASP A 373 -17.34 -24.13 0.48
N MET A 374 -16.40 -24.36 -0.44
CA MET A 374 -15.19 -23.54 -0.51
C MET A 374 -15.50 -22.08 -0.81
N ALA A 375 -16.49 -21.80 -1.67
CA ALA A 375 -16.89 -20.42 -1.94
C ALA A 375 -17.33 -19.69 -0.66
N LYS A 376 -18.16 -20.33 0.17
CA LYS A 376 -18.59 -19.80 1.47
C LYS A 376 -17.43 -19.63 2.45
N VAL A 377 -16.46 -20.54 2.48
CA VAL A 377 -15.24 -20.39 3.31
C VAL A 377 -14.53 -19.08 2.97
N TYR A 378 -14.27 -18.82 1.68
CA TYR A 378 -13.57 -17.61 1.29
C TYR A 378 -14.40 -16.34 1.51
N LEU A 379 -15.74 -16.40 1.35
CA LEU A 379 -16.63 -15.30 1.76
C LEU A 379 -16.55 -15.03 3.26
N ALA A 380 -16.40 -16.07 4.08
CA ALA A 380 -16.24 -15.93 5.52
C ALA A 380 -14.88 -15.29 5.87
N GLU A 381 -13.79 -15.74 5.22
CA GLU A 381 -12.44 -15.19 5.40
C GLU A 381 -12.36 -13.71 4.97
N GLU A 382 -12.99 -13.34 3.85
CA GLU A 382 -13.11 -11.94 3.43
C GLU A 382 -13.86 -11.09 4.48
N ALA A 383 -15.00 -11.58 4.96
CA ALA A 383 -15.83 -10.86 5.92
C ALA A 383 -15.13 -10.69 7.27
N VAL A 384 -14.31 -11.64 7.70
CA VAL A 384 -13.41 -11.47 8.85
C VAL A 384 -12.46 -10.28 8.64
N LEU A 385 -11.81 -10.18 7.48
CA LEU A 385 -10.90 -9.07 7.17
C LEU A 385 -11.59 -7.71 7.10
N GLN A 386 -12.90 -7.70 6.83
CA GLN A 386 -13.76 -6.51 6.82
C GLN A 386 -14.44 -6.24 8.18
N GLN A 387 -14.13 -7.02 9.23
CA GLN A 387 -14.78 -6.98 10.54
C GLN A 387 -16.30 -7.22 10.52
N ASN A 388 -16.82 -7.85 9.46
CA ASN A 388 -18.21 -8.28 9.38
C ASN A 388 -18.37 -9.70 9.95
N PHE A 389 -18.20 -9.81 11.27
CA PHE A 389 -18.17 -11.10 11.98
C PHE A 389 -19.50 -11.86 11.92
N ASP A 390 -20.64 -11.16 11.89
CA ASP A 390 -21.95 -11.81 11.78
C ASP A 390 -22.13 -12.52 10.44
N TYR A 391 -21.76 -11.85 9.33
CA TYR A 391 -21.80 -12.48 8.02
C TYR A 391 -20.77 -13.62 7.93
N ALA A 392 -19.56 -13.40 8.43
CA ALA A 392 -18.51 -14.44 8.45
C ALA A 392 -18.97 -15.71 9.19
N ARG A 393 -19.57 -15.54 10.38
CA ARG A 393 -20.12 -16.63 11.18
C ARG A 393 -21.18 -17.40 10.40
N LYS A 394 -22.16 -16.69 9.80
CA LYS A 394 -23.23 -17.31 9.03
C LYS A 394 -22.69 -18.16 7.87
N GLN A 395 -21.68 -17.65 7.14
CA GLN A 395 -21.08 -18.42 6.04
C GLN A 395 -20.33 -19.66 6.56
N ALA A 396 -19.51 -19.51 7.60
CA ALA A 396 -18.71 -20.60 8.16
C ALA A 396 -19.56 -21.69 8.83
N GLU A 397 -20.60 -21.34 9.60
CA GLU A 397 -21.57 -22.29 10.14
C GLU A 397 -22.30 -23.04 9.03
N GLY A 398 -22.65 -22.34 7.95
CA GLY A 398 -23.22 -22.94 6.75
C GLY A 398 -22.35 -24.07 6.19
N VAL A 399 -21.03 -23.86 6.10
CA VAL A 399 -20.06 -24.85 5.63
C VAL A 399 -19.90 -26.01 6.62
N VAL A 400 -19.81 -25.72 7.92
CA VAL A 400 -19.68 -26.77 8.95
C VAL A 400 -20.86 -27.75 8.93
N ASN A 401 -22.05 -27.26 8.55
CA ASN A 401 -23.28 -28.05 8.46
C ASN A 401 -23.41 -28.84 7.14
N SER A 402 -22.89 -28.33 6.02
CA SER A 402 -22.99 -28.98 4.70
C SER A 402 -21.79 -29.85 4.33
N ALA A 403 -20.58 -29.44 4.72
CA ALA A 403 -19.34 -30.12 4.33
C ALA A 403 -19.11 -31.40 5.13
N LYS A 404 -18.42 -32.36 4.51
CA LYS A 404 -18.01 -33.60 5.18
C LYS A 404 -17.07 -33.28 6.36
N PRO A 405 -17.29 -33.84 7.57
CA PRO A 405 -16.38 -33.67 8.68
C PRO A 405 -14.93 -34.01 8.30
N GLU A 406 -13.98 -33.23 8.82
CA GLU A 406 -12.54 -33.31 8.52
C GLU A 406 -12.10 -32.95 7.09
N SER A 407 -13.02 -32.55 6.20
CA SER A 407 -12.65 -32.02 4.88
C SER A 407 -11.88 -30.70 5.00
N ARG A 408 -11.23 -30.29 3.90
CA ARG A 408 -10.48 -29.02 3.84
C ARG A 408 -11.39 -27.83 4.15
N GLU A 409 -12.56 -27.79 3.52
CA GLU A 409 -13.61 -26.78 3.68
C GLU A 409 -14.04 -26.69 5.15
N TRP A 410 -14.34 -27.84 5.76
CA TRP A 410 -14.82 -27.94 7.12
C TRP A 410 -13.80 -27.41 8.13
N LYS A 411 -12.52 -27.76 7.95
CA LYS A 411 -11.42 -27.29 8.81
C LYS A 411 -11.25 -25.77 8.72
N LYS A 412 -11.17 -25.23 7.50
CA LYS A 412 -11.06 -23.77 7.31
C LYS A 412 -12.25 -23.02 7.90
N ALA A 413 -13.47 -23.54 7.74
CA ALA A 413 -14.66 -22.94 8.35
C ALA A 413 -14.61 -22.96 9.89
N LYS A 414 -14.09 -24.05 10.50
CA LYS A 414 -13.86 -24.10 11.95
C LYS A 414 -12.82 -23.08 12.39
N ASP A 415 -11.73 -22.91 11.64
CA ASP A 415 -10.70 -21.91 11.95
C ASP A 415 -11.28 -20.50 11.96
N VAL A 416 -12.14 -20.16 10.99
CA VAL A 416 -12.86 -18.88 10.96
C VAL A 416 -13.74 -18.69 12.20
N LEU A 417 -14.54 -19.69 12.59
CA LEU A 417 -15.39 -19.61 13.78
C LEU A 417 -14.57 -19.47 15.07
N SER A 418 -13.43 -20.17 15.15
CA SER A 418 -12.50 -20.06 16.27
C SER A 418 -11.88 -18.66 16.36
N TYR A 419 -11.50 -18.05 15.23
CA TYR A 419 -11.02 -16.67 15.16
C TYR A 419 -12.08 -15.68 15.64
N ILE A 420 -13.31 -15.79 15.14
CA ILE A 420 -14.41 -14.89 15.55
C ILE A 420 -14.62 -14.95 17.07
N LYS A 421 -14.65 -16.17 17.63
CA LYS A 421 -14.87 -16.39 19.07
C LYS A 421 -13.77 -15.78 19.95
N SER A 422 -12.53 -15.67 19.48
CA SER A 422 -11.47 -15.02 20.26
C SER A 422 -11.60 -13.50 20.27
N HIS A 423 -12.09 -12.90 19.18
CA HIS A 423 -12.19 -11.44 19.01
C HIS A 423 -13.47 -10.84 19.60
N GLU A 424 -14.47 -11.66 19.96
CA GLU A 424 -15.69 -11.21 20.68
C GLU A 424 -15.55 -11.25 22.21
N LYS A 425 -14.48 -11.84 22.72
CA LYS A 425 -14.20 -11.93 24.17
C LYS A 425 -13.34 -10.78 24.70
N GLU A 426 -12.86 -9.94 23.81
CA GLU A 426 -12.11 -8.71 24.05
C GLU A 426 -13.05 -7.50 23.94
#